data_AF-A0A132A7L4-F1
#
_entry.id   AF-A0A132A7L4-F1
#
_cell.length_a   1.000
_cell.length_b   1.000
_cell.length_c   1.000
_cell.angle_alpha   90.00
_cell.angle_beta   90.00
_cell.angle_gamma   90.00
#
_symmetry.space_group_name_H-M   'P 1'
#
loop_
_entity.id
_entity.type
_entity.pdbx_description
1 polymer ?
#
loop_
_entity_poly.entity_id
_entity_poly.type
_entity_poly.pdbx_seq_one_letter_code
_entity_poly.pdbx_strand_id
1 'polypeptide(L)'
;MADELKTTIPQDLRHLRACLLCSLVKSFEQFEFFGCDNCEEYLGMKNNREMVYDCTSNNFDGKCIGIYAISVSGRLPPGIVRELKNRGVIYRSRDRSSNI
;
A
#
# COMPACT_ATOMS: atom_id res chain seq x y z
N MET A 1 -25.15 -0.10 -10.57
CA MET A 1 -24.11 0.30 -11.55
C MET A 1 -22.91 1.04 -10.92
N ALA A 2 -22.96 1.53 -9.67
CA ALA A 2 -21.80 2.15 -9.01
C ALA A 2 -20.85 1.15 -8.30
N ASP A 3 -21.28 -0.10 -8.10
CA ASP A 3 -20.56 -1.10 -7.32
C ASP A 3 -19.45 -1.84 -8.10
N GLU A 4 -19.49 -1.81 -9.44
CA GLU A 4 -18.50 -2.49 -10.30
C GLU A 4 -17.16 -1.73 -10.39
N LEU A 5 -17.15 -0.41 -10.18
CA LEU A 5 -15.94 0.41 -10.25
C LEU A 5 -15.07 0.34 -8.98
N LYS A 6 -15.61 -0.26 -7.90
CA LYS A 6 -14.94 -0.46 -6.61
C LYS A 6 -14.20 -1.80 -6.52
N THR A 7 -14.07 -2.51 -7.65
CA THR A 7 -13.40 -3.80 -7.68
C THR A 7 -11.91 -3.62 -7.41
N THR A 8 -11.42 -4.28 -6.36
CA THR A 8 -10.01 -4.29 -5.89
C THR A 8 -9.05 -4.95 -6.88
N ILE A 9 -9.58 -5.46 -7.99
CA ILE A 9 -8.84 -6.15 -9.05
C ILE A 9 -8.80 -5.20 -10.24
N PRO A 10 -7.62 -4.62 -10.57
CA PRO A 10 -7.50 -3.71 -11.70
C PRO A 10 -7.84 -4.42 -13.02
N GLN A 11 -8.75 -3.86 -13.81
CA GLN A 11 -9.20 -4.42 -15.08
C GLN A 11 -8.14 -4.31 -16.20
N ASP A 12 -7.25 -3.32 -16.12
CA ASP A 12 -6.03 -3.21 -16.94
C ASP A 12 -4.81 -3.18 -16.01
N LEU A 13 -3.78 -3.96 -16.34
CA LEU A 13 -2.52 -4.04 -15.58
C LEU A 13 -1.56 -2.89 -15.92
N ARG A 14 -1.93 -2.03 -16.86
CA ARG A 14 -1.17 -0.83 -17.24
C ARG A 14 -1.47 0.33 -16.29
N HIS A 15 -0.45 1.14 -16.02
CA HIS A 15 -0.55 2.34 -15.17
C HIS A 15 -1.02 2.08 -13.73
N LEU A 16 -0.81 0.86 -13.24
CA LEU A 16 -1.00 0.55 -11.83
C LEU A 16 -0.02 1.32 -10.98
N ARG A 17 -0.48 1.68 -9.79
CA ARG A 17 0.32 2.32 -8.77
C ARG A 17 0.10 1.61 -7.45
N ALA A 18 1.12 1.55 -6.62
CA ALA A 18 1.06 1.06 -5.26
C ALA A 18 1.10 2.24 -4.30
N CYS A 19 0.18 2.28 -3.33
CA CYS A 19 0.20 3.25 -2.25
C CYS A 19 1.49 3.07 -1.44
N LEU A 20 2.23 4.16 -1.25
CA LEU A 20 3.48 4.16 -0.50
C LEU A 20 3.28 3.84 0.99
N LEU A 21 2.07 4.01 1.53
CA LEU A 21 1.77 3.77 2.94
C LEU A 21 1.29 2.34 3.25
N CYS A 22 0.38 1.78 2.45
CA CYS A 22 -0.23 0.47 2.73
C CYS A 22 -0.01 -0.58 1.65
N SER A 23 0.75 -0.25 0.60
CA SER A 23 1.04 -1.13 -0.55
C SER A 23 -0.18 -1.57 -1.36
N LEU A 24 -1.36 -0.98 -1.12
CA LEU A 24 -2.55 -1.20 -1.92
C LEU A 24 -2.27 -0.82 -3.37
N VAL A 25 -2.54 -1.74 -4.30
CA VAL A 25 -2.36 -1.50 -5.74
C VAL A 25 -3.71 -1.19 -6.38
N LYS A 26 -3.79 -0.06 -7.08
CA LYS A 26 -4.95 0.40 -7.86
C LYS A 26 -4.45 1.07 -9.14
N SER A 27 -5.33 1.34 -10.09
CA SER A 27 -4.99 2.26 -11.18
C SER A 27 -4.83 3.69 -10.64
N PHE A 28 -4.12 4.54 -11.39
CA PHE A 28 -4.04 5.97 -11.09
C PHE A 28 -5.45 6.59 -10.91
N GLU A 29 -6.37 6.32 -11.83
CA GLU A 29 -7.74 6.86 -11.81
C GLU A 29 -8.52 6.38 -10.58
N GLN A 30 -8.31 5.15 -10.14
CA GLN A 30 -8.94 4.62 -8.94
C GLN A 30 -8.45 5.33 -7.67
N PHE A 31 -7.16 5.72 -7.60
CA PHE A 31 -6.67 6.57 -6.51
C PHE A 31 -7.22 7.99 -6.58
N GLU A 32 -7.30 8.56 -7.79
CA GLU A 32 -7.86 9.90 -7.98
C GLU A 32 -9.35 9.96 -7.62
N PHE A 33 -10.15 8.97 -8.02
CA PHE A 33 -11.60 9.01 -7.84
C PHE A 33 -12.04 8.51 -6.45
N PHE A 34 -11.41 7.45 -5.93
CA PHE A 34 -11.83 6.80 -4.69
C PHE A 34 -10.84 6.96 -3.53
N GLY A 35 -9.64 7.43 -3.79
CA GLY A 35 -8.58 7.45 -2.79
C GLY A 35 -8.06 6.07 -2.43
N CYS A 36 -7.19 6.03 -1.44
CA CYS A 36 -6.66 4.78 -0.90
C CYS A 36 -7.63 4.19 0.14
N ASP A 37 -8.08 2.94 0.00
CA ASP A 37 -9.06 2.32 0.91
C ASP A 37 -8.58 2.26 2.37
N ASN A 38 -7.26 2.17 2.56
CA ASN A 38 -6.64 2.07 3.88
C ASN A 38 -6.14 3.42 4.40
N CYS A 39 -5.95 4.41 3.53
CA CYS A 39 -5.12 5.58 3.83
C CYS A 39 -5.72 6.92 3.43
N GLU A 40 -6.90 6.95 2.81
CA GLU A 40 -7.48 8.19 2.31
C GLU A 40 -7.69 9.24 3.39
N GLU A 41 -8.08 8.84 4.60
CA GLU A 41 -8.25 9.73 5.76
C GLU A 41 -6.97 10.51 6.09
N TYR A 42 -5.80 9.95 5.77
CA TYR A 42 -4.50 10.55 6.05
C TYR A 42 -3.85 11.21 4.83
N LEU A 43 -4.10 10.70 3.63
CA LEU A 43 -3.38 11.07 2.41
C LEU A 43 -4.18 11.98 1.47
N GLY A 44 -5.51 12.06 1.61
CA GLY A 44 -6.35 13.01 0.89
C GLY A 44 -6.13 13.02 -0.63
N MET A 45 -6.13 11.84 -1.26
CA MET A 45 -5.81 11.71 -2.68
C MET A 45 -7.01 11.98 -3.58
N LYS A 46 -8.24 11.94 -3.05
CA LYS A 46 -9.46 12.14 -3.84
C LYS A 46 -9.46 13.49 -4.55
N ASN A 47 -9.71 13.44 -5.86
CA ASN A 47 -9.70 14.58 -6.77
C ASN A 47 -8.38 15.36 -6.80
N ASN A 48 -7.28 14.75 -6.30
CA ASN A 48 -5.98 15.41 -6.19
C ASN A 48 -4.88 14.58 -6.87
N ARG A 49 -4.70 14.83 -8.18
CA ARG A 49 -3.73 14.12 -9.04
C ARG A 49 -2.30 14.22 -8.56
N GLU A 50 -1.91 15.37 -8.04
CA GLU A 50 -0.56 15.62 -7.53
C GLU A 50 -0.29 14.73 -6.31
N MET A 51 -1.24 14.70 -5.37
CA MET A 51 -1.16 13.80 -4.22
C MET A 51 -1.16 12.32 -4.61
N VAL A 52 -1.86 11.93 -5.68
CA VAL A 52 -1.76 10.55 -6.21
C VAL A 52 -0.34 10.26 -6.69
N TYR A 53 0.31 11.18 -7.41
CA TYR A 53 1.70 10.98 -7.85
C TYR A 53 2.67 10.92 -6.67
N ASP A 54 2.50 11.78 -5.67
CA ASP A 54 3.38 11.87 -4.51
C ASP A 54 3.22 10.70 -3.53
N CYS A 55 1.99 10.16 -3.41
CA CYS A 55 1.68 9.12 -2.43
C CYS A 55 1.65 7.70 -3.00
N THR A 56 1.90 7.52 -4.30
CA THR A 56 1.88 6.21 -4.95
C THR A 56 3.01 6.04 -5.95
N SER A 57 3.46 4.80 -6.20
CA SER A 57 4.53 4.47 -7.16
C SER A 57 4.04 3.51 -8.24
N ASN A 58 4.46 3.71 -9.49
CA ASN A 58 4.23 2.74 -10.58
C ASN A 58 5.30 1.63 -10.65
N ASN A 59 6.31 1.67 -9.78
CA ASN A 59 7.38 0.69 -9.69
C ASN A 59 7.25 -0.12 -8.39
N PHE A 60 6.78 -1.37 -8.48
CA PHE A 60 6.55 -2.28 -7.34
C PHE A 60 6.61 -3.76 -7.80
N ASP A 61 7.06 -4.68 -6.92
CA ASP A 61 7.36 -6.09 -7.26
C ASP A 61 6.61 -7.17 -6.44
N GLY A 62 6.13 -8.22 -7.13
CA GLY A 62 5.39 -9.44 -6.67
C GLY A 62 3.93 -9.51 -7.19
N LYS A 63 3.03 -10.47 -6.87
CA LYS A 63 1.57 -10.45 -7.24
C LYS A 63 0.72 -11.36 -6.31
N CYS A 64 -0.16 -10.80 -5.49
CA CYS A 64 -1.00 -11.42 -4.43
C CYS A 64 -2.21 -10.54 -4.00
N ILE A 65 -3.31 -10.44 -4.78
CA ILE A 65 -4.43 -9.46 -4.60
C ILE A 65 -4.01 -8.21 -3.76
N GLY A 66 -3.27 -7.31 -4.39
CA GLY A 66 -2.06 -6.79 -3.74
C GLY A 66 -0.88 -7.63 -4.23
N ILE A 67 0.32 -7.50 -3.67
CA ILE A 67 1.58 -8.08 -4.14
C ILE A 67 2.46 -8.17 -2.88
N TYR A 68 2.90 -9.35 -2.42
CA TYR A 68 3.64 -9.47 -1.13
C TYR A 68 4.91 -10.34 -1.24
N ALA A 69 5.93 -9.95 -0.47
CA ALA A 69 7.18 -10.71 -0.34
C ALA A 69 7.06 -11.84 0.69
N ILE A 70 7.70 -12.97 0.37
CA ILE A 70 7.69 -14.20 1.20
C ILE A 70 8.56 -14.05 2.46
N SER A 71 9.64 -13.28 2.34
CA SER A 71 10.55 -12.85 3.41
C SER A 71 11.06 -11.46 3.07
N VAL A 72 11.25 -10.61 4.09
CA VAL A 72 11.84 -9.28 3.94
C VAL A 72 13.01 -9.18 4.90
N SER A 73 14.23 -9.17 4.37
CA SER A 73 15.44 -9.13 5.18
C SER A 73 15.53 -7.85 6.00
N GLY A 74 15.83 -7.99 7.29
CA GLY A 74 16.05 -6.86 8.20
C GLY A 74 14.93 -6.64 9.23
N ARG A 75 15.12 -5.56 10.02
CA ARG A 75 14.25 -5.19 11.14
C ARG A 75 13.98 -3.68 11.09
N LEU A 76 12.80 -3.26 11.55
CA LEU A 76 12.50 -1.85 11.74
C LEU A 76 13.39 -1.26 12.85
N PRO A 77 13.79 0.02 12.76
CA PRO A 77 14.57 0.69 13.80
C PRO A 77 13.84 0.72 15.15
N PRO A 78 14.58 0.67 16.29
CA PRO A 78 13.97 0.62 17.62
C PRO A 78 13.03 1.79 17.93
N GLY A 79 13.33 3.00 17.43
CA GLY A 79 12.50 4.18 17.62
C GLY A 79 11.09 4.03 17.02
N ILE A 80 11.02 3.49 15.80
CA ILE A 80 9.76 3.22 15.10
C ILE A 80 8.99 2.09 15.78
N VAL A 81 9.70 1.02 16.17
CA VAL A 81 9.07 -0.10 16.91
C VAL A 81 8.47 0.39 18.24
N ARG A 82 9.14 1.31 18.92
CA ARG A 82 8.65 1.92 20.16
C ARG A 82 7.41 2.78 19.92
N GLU A 83 7.39 3.57 18.86
CA GLU A 83 6.21 4.38 18.51
C GLU A 83 5.01 3.51 18.12
N LEU A 84 5.22 2.45 17.33
CA LEU A 84 4.18 1.47 17.00
C LEU A 84 3.59 0.86 18.27
N LYS A 85 4.44 0.47 19.23
CA LYS A 85 4.00 -0.09 20.51
C LYS A 85 3.17 0.91 21.33
N ASN A 86 3.57 2.19 21.37
CA ASN A 86 2.83 3.25 22.07
C ASN A 86 1.42 3.46 21.47
N ARG A 87 1.27 3.21 20.16
CA ARG A 87 -0.02 3.27 19.45
C ARG A 87 -0.79 1.94 19.49
N GLY A 88 -0.33 0.95 20.25
CA GLY A 88 -0.97 -0.37 20.37
C GLY A 88 -0.71 -1.33 19.20
N VAL A 89 0.22 -1.01 18.30
CA VAL A 89 0.57 -1.83 17.13
C VAL A 89 1.77 -2.73 17.44
N ILE A 90 1.57 -4.05 17.28
CA ILE A 90 2.62 -5.05 17.52
C ILE A 90 3.42 -5.26 16.24
N TYR A 91 4.70 -4.89 16.27
CA TYR A 91 5.65 -5.23 15.21
C TYR A 91 6.10 -6.69 15.33
N ARG A 92 5.90 -7.46 14.25
CA ARG A 92 6.57 -8.75 14.02
C ARG A 92 7.41 -8.63 12.76
N SER A 93 8.68 -8.99 12.85
CA SER A 93 9.51 -8.98 11.65
C SER A 93 9.03 -10.00 10.63
N ARG A 94 9.14 -9.62 9.36
CA ARG A 94 8.83 -10.44 8.19
C ARG A 94 10.08 -11.13 7.63
N ASP A 95 11.21 -11.00 8.32
CA ASP A 95 12.43 -11.69 7.97
C ASP A 95 12.37 -13.15 8.45
N ARG A 96 12.30 -14.06 7.48
CA ARG A 96 12.31 -15.52 7.68
C ARG A 96 13.67 -16.15 7.36
N SER A 97 14.70 -15.35 7.03
CA SER A 97 16.03 -15.85 6.67
C SER A 97 16.75 -16.61 7.79
N SER A 98 16.35 -16.41 9.04
CA SER A 98 16.92 -17.10 10.21
C SER A 98 16.32 -18.49 10.50
N ASN A 99 15.41 -19.00 9.67
CA ASN A 99 14.76 -20.31 9.84
C ASN A 99 14.93 -21.24 8.60
N ILE A 100 15.90 -20.94 7.73
CA ILE A 100 16.31 -21.77 6.58
C ILE A 100 17.81 -22.05 6.72
#